data_AF-A0A838JGZ5-F1
#
_entry.id   AF-A0A838JGZ5-F1
#
_cell.length_a   1.000
_cell.length_b   1.000
_cell.length_c   1.000
_cell.angle_alpha   90.00
_cell.angle_beta   90.00
_cell.angle_gamma   90.00
#
_symmetry.space_group_name_H-M   'P 1'
#
loop_
_entity.id
_entity.type
_entity.pdbx_description
1 polymer ?
#
loop_
_entity_poly.entity_id
_entity_poly.type
_entity_poly.pdbx_seq_one_letter_code
_entity_poly.pdbx_strand_id
1 'polypeptide(L)'
;MNVYLIHFNEPYQHARHYLGVARNVDERLRQHRRGRSAGGARLMEVVTQAGITWRLARTWNGGRDLERQLKGWNNGCRLCPICKAERLVAQALSTISEEDAETETSLWS
;
A
#
# COMPACT_ATOMS: atom_id res chain seq x y z
N MET A 1 -7.03 19.52 6.28
CA MET A 1 -7.37 18.09 6.07
C MET A 1 -6.16 17.46 5.41
N ASN A 2 -5.96 16.16 5.57
CA ASN A 2 -4.89 15.40 4.95
C ASN A 2 -5.49 14.23 4.18
N VAL A 3 -4.99 14.02 2.97
CA VAL A 3 -5.26 12.80 2.21
C VAL A 3 -4.27 11.74 2.66
N TYR A 4 -4.72 10.51 2.81
CA TYR A 4 -3.88 9.40 3.24
C TYR A 4 -4.11 8.17 2.36
N LEU A 5 -3.05 7.40 2.18
CA LEU A 5 -3.04 6.13 1.48
C LEU A 5 -2.65 5.02 2.44
N ILE A 6 -3.49 4.02 2.53
CA ILE A 6 -3.22 2.75 3.22
C ILE A 6 -2.86 1.71 2.17
N HIS A 7 -1.86 0.90 2.48
CA HIS A 7 -1.46 -0.28 1.73
C HIS A 7 -1.89 -1.52 2.49
N PHE A 8 -2.51 -2.48 1.79
CA PHE A 8 -2.82 -3.79 2.33
C PHE A 8 -1.65 -4.72 2.08
N ASN A 9 -1.24 -5.47 3.11
CA ASN A 9 -0.13 -6.41 2.99
C ASN A 9 -0.44 -7.55 2.01
N GLU A 10 -1.73 -7.85 1.83
CA GLU A 10 -2.24 -8.76 0.80
C GLU A 10 -3.42 -8.11 0.07
N PRO A 11 -3.62 -8.38 -1.24
CA PRO A 11 -4.80 -7.91 -1.95
C PRO A 11 -6.09 -8.50 -1.35
N TYR A 12 -7.07 -7.65 -1.08
CA TYR A 12 -8.45 -8.08 -0.83
C TYR A 12 -9.25 -7.98 -2.14
N GLN A 13 -9.46 -9.12 -2.81
CA GLN A 13 -10.00 -9.13 -4.18
C GLN A 13 -9.13 -8.24 -5.09
N HIS A 14 -9.73 -7.25 -5.75
CA HIS A 14 -9.00 -6.27 -6.58
C HIS A 14 -8.44 -5.09 -5.78
N ALA A 15 -8.80 -4.95 -4.50
CA ALA A 15 -8.36 -3.83 -3.67
C ALA A 15 -7.01 -4.12 -3.01
N ARG A 16 -6.01 -3.29 -3.32
CA ARG A 16 -4.67 -3.34 -2.69
C ARG A 16 -4.38 -2.13 -1.80
N HIS A 17 -5.20 -1.08 -1.95
CA HIS A 17 -5.00 0.20 -1.31
C HIS A 17 -6.33 0.80 -0.91
N TYR A 18 -6.29 1.64 0.12
CA TYR A 18 -7.41 2.48 0.53
C TYR A 18 -6.94 3.94 0.57
N LEU A 19 -7.61 4.81 -0.18
CA LEU A 19 -7.38 6.25 -0.16
C LEU A 19 -8.55 6.96 0.52
N GLY A 20 -8.24 7.84 1.46
CA GLY A 20 -9.24 8.66 2.12
C GLY A 20 -8.71 10.02 2.54
N VAL A 21 -9.61 10.87 3.04
CA VAL A 21 -9.29 12.18 3.61
C VAL A 21 -9.74 12.23 5.06
N ALA A 22 -8.97 12.90 5.92
CA ALA A 22 -9.32 13.12 7.32
C ALA A 22 -8.81 14.47 7.83
N ARG A 23 -9.46 15.01 8.87
CA ARG A 23 -8.91 16.14 9.63
C ARG A 23 -7.78 15.68 10.57
N ASN A 24 -7.98 14.55 11.24
CA ASN A 24 -7.00 13.87 12.07
C ASN A 24 -6.82 12.45 11.52
N VAL A 25 -5.68 12.18 10.90
CA VAL A 25 -5.40 10.88 10.26
C VAL A 25 -5.26 9.79 11.31
N ASP A 26 -4.58 10.06 12.43
CA ASP A 26 -4.36 9.05 13.47
C ASP A 26 -5.66 8.58 14.11
N GLU A 27 -6.58 9.50 14.39
CA GLU A 27 -7.93 9.14 14.84
C GLU A 27 -8.63 8.27 13.79
N ARG A 28 -8.55 8.67 12.53
CA ARG A 28 -9.18 7.92 11.43
C ARG A 28 -8.62 6.51 11.29
N LEU A 29 -7.32 6.33 11.46
CA LEU A 29 -6.68 5.01 11.46
C LEU A 29 -7.14 4.17 12.66
N ARG A 30 -7.27 4.77 13.84
CA ARG A 30 -7.80 4.09 15.03
C ARG A 30 -9.26 3.66 14.85
N GLN A 31 -10.08 4.47 14.18
CA GLN A 31 -11.44 4.08 13.80
C GLN A 31 -11.44 2.88 12.85
N HIS A 32 -10.59 2.87 11.82
CA HIS A 32 -10.47 1.74 10.90
C HIS A 32 -10.05 0.44 11.61
N ARG A 33 -9.15 0.52 12.59
CA ARG A 33 -8.75 -0.64 13.42
C ARG A 33 -9.89 -1.19 14.28
N ARG A 34 -10.83 -0.34 14.70
CA ARG A 34 -11.97 -0.72 15.55
C ARG A 34 -13.22 -1.15 14.76
N GLY A 35 -13.19 -1.07 13.42
CA GLY A 35 -14.29 -1.49 12.56
C GLY A 35 -15.37 -0.42 12.36
N ARG A 36 -16.48 -0.79 11.69
CA ARG A 36 -17.51 0.19 11.30
C ARG A 36 -18.25 0.81 12.47
N SER A 37 -18.46 0.08 13.56
CA SER A 37 -19.14 0.59 14.75
C SER A 37 -18.42 1.78 15.37
N ALA A 38 -17.11 1.92 15.14
CA ALA A 38 -16.30 3.06 15.55
C ALA A 38 -16.17 4.15 14.46
N GLY A 39 -16.92 4.05 13.36
CA GLY A 39 -16.84 4.97 12.22
C GLY A 39 -15.79 4.61 11.17
N GLY A 40 -15.20 3.42 11.24
CA GLY A 40 -14.30 2.88 10.21
C GLY A 40 -15.04 2.63 8.88
N ALA A 41 -14.30 2.58 7.77
CA ALA A 41 -14.90 2.28 6.46
C ALA A 41 -15.25 0.79 6.34
N ARG A 42 -16.34 0.47 5.61
CA ARG A 42 -16.75 -0.93 5.34
C ARG A 42 -15.61 -1.75 4.74
N LEU A 43 -14.88 -1.20 3.77
CA LEU A 43 -13.75 -1.90 3.17
C LEU A 43 -12.67 -2.28 4.21
N MET A 44 -12.33 -1.37 5.12
CA MET A 44 -11.33 -1.63 6.17
C MET A 44 -11.80 -2.69 7.16
N GLU A 45 -13.10 -2.74 7.45
CA GLU A 45 -13.69 -3.78 8.28
C GLU A 45 -13.59 -5.16 7.61
N VAL A 46 -13.98 -5.30 6.33
CA VAL A 46 -13.92 -6.61 5.65
C VAL A 46 -12.48 -7.07 5.41
N VAL A 47 -11.55 -6.14 5.17
CA VAL A 47 -10.11 -6.43 5.09
C VAL A 47 -9.60 -7.00 6.42
N THR A 48 -10.01 -6.39 7.54
CA THR A 48 -9.66 -6.89 8.89
C THR A 48 -10.31 -8.25 9.17
N GLN A 49 -11.57 -8.45 8.78
CA GLN A 49 -12.28 -9.73 8.92
C GLN A 49 -11.64 -10.85 8.09
N ALA A 50 -11.04 -10.50 6.94
CA ALA A 50 -10.29 -11.44 6.11
C ALA A 50 -8.88 -11.75 6.67
N GLY A 51 -8.50 -11.21 7.83
CA GLY A 51 -7.17 -11.41 8.43
C GLY A 51 -6.06 -10.59 7.77
N ILE A 52 -6.40 -9.70 6.83
CA ILE A 52 -5.41 -8.91 6.08
C ILE A 52 -4.98 -7.71 6.91
N THR A 53 -3.67 -7.64 7.17
CA THR A 53 -3.05 -6.49 7.85
C THR A 53 -2.78 -5.36 6.86
N TRP A 54 -2.64 -4.14 7.38
CA TRP A 54 -2.45 -2.95 6.56
C TRP A 54 -1.58 -1.90 7.25
N ARG A 55 -0.95 -1.05 6.44
CA ARG A 55 -0.02 -0.01 6.88
C ARG A 55 -0.38 1.34 6.26
N LEU A 56 -0.20 2.43 7.02
CA LEU A 56 -0.24 3.78 6.45
C LEU A 56 0.98 3.93 5.54
N ALA A 57 0.75 4.10 4.24
CA ALA A 57 1.81 4.16 3.24
C ALA A 57 2.30 5.60 3.00
N ARG A 58 1.39 6.58 2.95
CA ARG A 58 1.72 7.98 2.67
C ARG A 58 0.60 8.92 3.11
N THR A 59 0.96 10.16 3.44
CA THR A 59 0.03 11.28 3.64
C THR A 59 0.40 12.47 2.76
N TRP A 60 -0.59 13.25 2.37
CA TRP A 60 -0.43 14.53 1.67
C TRP A 60 -1.24 15.61 2.39
N ASN A 61 -0.65 16.80 2.50
CA ASN A 61 -1.38 17.98 2.93
C ASN A 61 -2.36 18.37 1.81
N GLY A 62 -3.67 18.35 2.09
CA GLY A 62 -4.66 18.64 1.07
C GLY A 62 -6.11 18.26 1.40
N GLY A 63 -7.04 18.75 0.60
CA GLY A 63 -8.48 18.56 0.79
C GLY A 63 -9.09 17.48 -0.11
N ARG A 64 -10.42 17.54 -0.23
CA ARG A 64 -11.22 16.64 -1.08
C ARG A 64 -10.84 16.75 -2.57
N ASP A 65 -10.38 17.90 -3.03
CA ASP A 65 -9.95 18.07 -4.42
C ASP A 65 -8.72 17.23 -4.74
N LEU A 66 -7.74 17.22 -3.84
CA LEU A 66 -6.56 16.37 -3.97
C LEU A 66 -6.94 14.89 -3.89
N GLU A 67 -7.85 14.51 -3.00
CA GLU A 67 -8.37 13.13 -2.93
C GLU A 67 -9.01 12.71 -4.27
N ARG A 68 -9.84 13.58 -4.87
CA ARG A 68 -10.49 13.33 -6.16
C ARG A 68 -9.48 13.19 -7.29
N GLN A 69 -8.47 14.06 -7.34
CA GLN A 69 -7.38 13.97 -8.31
C GLN A 69 -6.62 12.65 -8.18
N LEU A 70 -6.21 12.28 -6.96
CA LEU A 70 -5.47 11.05 -6.69
C LEU A 70 -6.29 9.79 -6.98
N LYS A 71 -7.62 9.80 -6.73
CA LYS A 71 -8.52 8.71 -7.15
C LYS A 71 -8.62 8.61 -8.67
N GLY A 72 -8.73 9.75 -9.35
CA GLY A 72 -8.84 9.81 -10.82
C GLY A 72 -7.62 9.25 -11.54
N TRP A 73 -6.44 9.29 -10.94
CA TRP A 73 -5.24 8.68 -11.51
C TRP A 73 -5.28 7.15 -11.55
N ASN A 74 -6.17 6.52 -10.76
CA ASN A 74 -6.34 5.06 -10.64
C ASN A 74 -5.02 4.28 -10.44
N ASN A 75 -4.06 4.87 -9.73
CA ASN A 75 -2.68 4.37 -9.70
C ASN A 75 -2.15 4.20 -8.27
N GLY A 76 -2.94 3.57 -7.40
CA GLY A 76 -2.59 3.36 -5.99
C GLY A 76 -1.20 2.74 -5.82
N CYS A 77 -0.82 1.77 -6.67
CA CYS A 77 0.50 1.14 -6.63
C CYS A 77 1.66 2.11 -6.92
N ARG A 78 1.51 3.06 -7.86
CA ARG A 78 2.57 4.05 -8.14
C ARG A 78 2.65 5.16 -7.09
N LEU A 79 1.53 5.47 -6.43
CA LEU A 79 1.48 6.43 -5.34
C LEU A 79 2.03 5.84 -4.02
N CYS A 80 2.02 4.52 -3.89
CA CYS A 80 2.44 3.80 -2.69
C CYS A 80 3.98 3.64 -2.62
N PRO A 81 4.66 4.24 -1.63
CA PRO A 81 6.09 4.03 -1.46
C PRO A 81 6.45 2.58 -1.09
N ILE A 82 5.53 1.84 -0.45
CA ILE A 82 5.73 0.43 -0.09
C ILE A 82 5.80 -0.43 -1.37
N CYS A 83 4.81 -0.31 -2.25
CA CYS A 83 4.83 -1.04 -3.54
C CYS A 83 6.02 -0.63 -4.41
N LYS A 84 6.45 0.64 -4.36
CA LYS A 84 7.66 1.08 -5.05
C LYS A 84 8.90 0.37 -4.52
N ALA A 85 9.04 0.26 -3.19
CA ALA A 85 10.16 -0.43 -2.56
C ALA A 85 10.17 -1.93 -2.88
N GLU A 86 9.01 -2.60 -2.75
CA GLU A 86 8.85 -4.02 -3.09
C GLU A 86 9.29 -4.32 -4.53
N ARG A 87 8.90 -3.45 -5.48
CA ARG A 87 9.32 -3.59 -6.88
C ARG A 87 10.83 -3.42 -7.05
N LEU A 88 11.45 -2.46 -6.37
CA LEU A 88 12.90 -2.24 -6.46
C LEU A 88 13.69 -3.40 -5.85
N VAL A 89 13.25 -3.93 -4.71
CA VAL A 89 13.88 -5.09 -4.08
C VAL A 89 13.76 -6.32 -4.97
N ALA A 90 12.58 -6.59 -5.54
CA ALA A 90 12.40 -7.71 -6.47
C ALA A 90 13.33 -7.60 -7.69
N GLN A 91 13.52 -6.40 -8.24
CA GLN A 91 14.44 -6.15 -9.34
C GLN A 91 15.90 -6.35 -8.95
N ALA A 92 16.31 -5.86 -7.77
CA ALA A 92 17.68 -6.05 -7.30
C ALA A 92 18.00 -7.54 -7.07
N LEU A 93 17.07 -8.28 -6.46
CA LEU A 93 17.24 -9.71 -6.20
C LEU A 93 17.28 -10.54 -7.49
N SER A 94 16.50 -10.19 -8.52
CA SER A 94 16.58 -10.88 -9.81
C SER A 94 17.94 -10.68 -10.50
N THR A 95 18.50 -9.47 -10.43
CA THR A 95 19.80 -9.18 -11.04
C THR A 95 20.94 -9.96 -10.36
N ILE A 96 20.93 -10.05 -9.03
CA ILE A 96 21.96 -10.79 -8.27
C ILE A 96 21.88 -12.30 -8.60
N SER A 97 20.67 -12.86 -8.71
CA SER A 97 20.51 -14.28 -9.03
C SER A 97 21.00 -14.68 -10.43
N GLU A 98 21.01 -13.74 -11.38
CA GLU A 98 21.52 -13.96 -12.74
C GLU A 98 23.05 -13.99 -12.75
N GLU A 99 23.71 -13.12 -11.98
CA GLU A 99 25.17 -13.04 -11.85
C GLU A 99 25.79 -14.26 -11.12
N ASP A 100 25.09 -14.79 -10.12
CA ASP A 100 25.53 -16.01 -9.40
C ASP A 100 25.48 -17.27 -10.29
N ALA A 101 24.55 -17.34 -11.26
CA ALA A 101 24.44 -18.47 -12.20
C ALA A 101 25.55 -18.47 -13.27
N GLU A 102 26.00 -17.29 -13.69
CA GLU A 102 27.07 -17.14 -14.69
C GLU A 102 28.45 -17.47 -14.10
N THR A 103 28.68 -17.16 -12.82
CA THR A 103 29.96 -17.44 -12.15
C THR A 103 30.17 -18.91 -11.84
N GLU A 104 29.12 -19.68 -11.52
CA GLU A 104 29.20 -21.14 -11.33
C GLU A 104 29.55 -21.90 -12.63
N THR A 105 29.08 -21.43 -13.79
CA THR A 105 29.35 -22.06 -15.08
C THR A 105 30.82 -21.87 -15.53
N SER A 106 31.45 -20.76 -15.13
CA SER A 106 32.86 -20.46 -15.45
C SER A 106 33.87 -21.20 -14.57
N LEU A 107 33.49 -21.70 -13.39
CA LEU A 107 34.40 -22.38 -12.47
C LEU A 107 34.61 -23.88 -12.79
N TRP A 108 33.81 -24.43 -13.71
CA TRP A 108 33.84 -25.84 -14.13
C TRP A 108 34.22 -26.01 -15.62
N SER A 109 34.68 -24.93 -16.27
CA SER A 109 35.22 -24.91 -17.64
C SER A 109 36.74 -24.73 -17.62
#